data_AF-A0A1H9VA81-F1
#
_entry.id   AF-A0A1H9VA81-F1
#
_cell.length_a   1.000
_cell.length_b   1.000
_cell.length_c   1.000
_cell.angle_alpha   90.00
_cell.angle_beta   90.00
_cell.angle_gamma   90.00
#
_symmetry.space_group_name_H-M   'P 1'
#
loop_
_entity.id
_entity.type
_entity.pdbx_description
1 polymer ?
#
loop_
_entity_poly.entity_id
_entity_poly.type
_entity_poly.pdbx_seq_one_letter_code
_entity_poly.pdbx_strand_id
1 'polypeptide(L)'
;MKDVTNNTLTEINVDFTPAKIDVDYEAIEKQLNAIVAQYSNYEVTASTYKTDYEERTRLNKLKQALEARRKEINAVISEPYKEFKKQYDKIVKPLDEVIDSITAGLNAVDEQERVLRVDAVRATFEEKCELANLDKSTFETSYNDYSLKKYFKAGKFELKQSTIDEIDNLVLAEFKAVEEFKASKETIEEQAKEYDLLPEMYIRALEDGKTLVDILKIMKADKDAAVLRKEQEEARAKAEAERKAEIERLAQENANAQIKAYNAETGEVLESDVIIPETQNEAENGAKFKSDDVLTFDLRLTFPNGAKQAKMFKDFLDMNGIEYQQL
;
A
#
# COMPACT_ATOMS: atom_id res chain seq x y z
N MET A 1 13.15 -18.49 45.10
CA MET A 1 13.53 -17.06 45.05
C MET A 1 14.40 -16.79 46.25
N LYS A 2 15.63 -16.31 46.08
CA LYS A 2 16.33 -15.65 47.18
C LYS A 2 15.62 -14.32 47.38
N ASP A 3 15.22 -14.03 48.61
CA ASP A 3 14.68 -12.74 48.97
C ASP A 3 15.79 -11.71 48.75
N VAL A 4 15.64 -10.81 47.77
CA VAL A 4 16.66 -9.83 47.38
C VAL A 4 16.27 -8.44 47.86
N THR A 5 15.65 -8.35 49.03
CA THR A 5 15.45 -7.09 49.76
C THR A 5 16.70 -6.71 50.54
N ASN A 6 17.87 -6.81 49.92
CA ASN A 6 19.11 -6.24 50.45
C ASN A 6 19.25 -4.80 49.99
N ASN A 7 18.23 -3.98 50.23
CA ASN A 7 18.32 -2.54 49.97
C ASN A 7 18.77 -1.84 51.26
N THR A 8 20.08 -1.82 51.50
CA THR A 8 20.68 -1.21 52.70
C THR A 8 20.83 0.30 52.60
N LEU A 9 20.69 0.87 51.39
CA LEU A 9 20.78 2.30 51.13
C LEU A 9 19.39 2.84 50.74
N THR A 10 18.63 3.30 51.74
CA THR A 10 17.30 3.90 51.56
C THR A 10 17.31 5.41 51.65
N GLU A 11 18.33 5.99 52.28
CA GLU A 11 18.46 7.42 52.55
C GLU A 11 19.91 7.88 52.36
N ILE A 12 20.08 9.13 51.91
CA ILE A 12 21.38 9.80 51.85
C ILE A 12 21.44 10.75 53.04
N ASN A 13 22.17 10.36 54.07
CA ASN A 13 22.44 11.22 55.22
C ASN A 13 23.40 12.33 54.81
N VAL A 14 22.95 13.59 54.87
CA VAL A 14 23.75 14.77 54.56
C VAL A 14 23.75 15.70 55.76
N ASP A 15 24.91 15.88 56.38
CA ASP A 15 25.12 16.92 57.39
C ASP A 15 25.25 18.28 56.69
N PHE A 16 24.11 18.95 56.48
CA PHE A 16 24.05 20.25 55.82
C PHE A 16 24.05 21.38 56.84
N THR A 17 25.06 22.25 56.78
CA THR A 17 25.05 23.53 57.51
C THR A 17 24.84 24.67 56.52
N PRO A 18 23.76 25.48 56.65
CA PRO A 18 23.53 26.62 55.78
C PRO A 18 24.70 27.61 55.82
N ALA A 19 25.07 28.17 54.66
CA ALA A 19 26.05 29.24 54.62
C ALA A 19 25.53 30.49 55.35
N LYS A 20 26.25 30.95 56.38
CA LYS A 20 25.96 32.21 57.08
C LYS A 20 26.66 33.37 56.38
N ILE A 21 25.88 34.35 55.93
CA ILE A 21 26.39 35.60 55.34
C ILE A 21 26.08 36.73 56.32
N ASP A 22 27.12 37.26 56.96
CA ASP A 22 27.04 38.35 57.92
C ASP A 22 27.53 39.63 57.26
N VAL A 23 26.63 40.61 57.09
CA VAL A 23 26.90 41.83 56.33
C VAL A 23 26.39 43.00 57.15
N ASP A 24 27.26 43.98 57.37
CA ASP A 24 26.89 45.26 57.97
C ASP A 24 26.21 46.15 56.92
N TYR A 25 24.93 45.86 56.67
CA TYR A 25 24.12 46.59 55.70
C TYR A 25 23.98 48.07 56.07
N GLU A 26 23.90 48.38 57.37
CA GLU A 26 23.74 49.75 57.86
C GLU A 26 24.98 50.59 57.54
N ALA A 27 26.19 50.04 57.73
CA ALA A 27 27.41 50.73 57.35
C ALA A 27 27.53 50.93 55.83
N ILE A 28 27.14 49.93 55.02
CA ILE A 28 27.16 50.00 53.55
C ILE A 28 26.16 51.05 53.07
N GLU A 29 24.93 51.02 53.57
CA GLU A 29 23.87 51.96 53.21
C GLU A 29 24.24 53.40 53.59
N LYS A 30 24.82 53.60 54.79
CA LYS A 30 25.32 54.91 55.20
C LYS A 30 26.39 55.46 54.26
N GLN A 31 27.34 54.63 53.83
CA GLN A 31 28.39 55.03 52.88
C GLN A 31 27.80 55.35 51.50
N LEU A 32 26.86 54.53 51.02
CA LEU A 32 26.20 54.76 49.74
C LEU A 32 25.36 56.04 49.76
N ASN A 33 24.60 56.27 50.83
CA ASN A 33 23.78 57.45 51.00
C ASN A 33 24.62 58.72 51.09
N ALA A 34 25.82 58.67 51.70
CA ALA A 34 26.75 59.80 51.69
C ALA A 34 27.23 60.15 50.28
N ILE A 35 27.57 59.15 49.46
CA ILE A 35 27.96 59.34 48.06
C ILE A 35 26.77 59.89 47.25
N VAL A 36 25.58 59.32 47.41
CA VAL A 36 24.36 59.77 46.71
C VAL A 36 24.01 61.22 47.08
N ALA A 37 24.08 61.58 48.37
CA ALA A 37 23.80 62.92 48.85
C ALA A 37 24.77 63.97 48.28
N GLN A 38 26.05 63.62 48.11
CA GLN A 38 27.06 64.51 47.54
C GLN A 38 26.73 64.94 46.09
N TYR A 39 26.03 64.10 45.34
CA TYR A 39 25.67 64.35 43.95
C TYR A 39 24.17 64.65 43.75
N SER A 40 23.42 64.81 44.84
CA SER A 40 22.00 65.16 44.78
C SER A 40 21.86 66.61 44.30
N ASN A 41 21.19 66.81 43.16
CA ASN A 41 21.08 68.09 42.45
C ASN A 41 22.41 68.65 41.89
N TYR A 42 23.42 67.79 41.70
CA TYR A 42 24.67 68.18 41.04
C TYR A 42 24.47 68.28 39.52
N GLU A 43 24.82 69.43 38.94
CA GLU A 43 24.81 69.64 37.48
C GLU A 43 26.23 69.62 36.91
N VAL A 44 26.42 68.78 35.88
CA VAL A 44 27.65 68.73 35.10
C VAL A 44 27.70 69.93 34.16
N THR A 45 28.83 70.66 34.14
CA THR A 45 29.03 71.82 33.27
C THR A 45 30.25 71.64 32.37
N ALA A 46 30.39 72.49 31.34
CA ALA A 46 31.55 72.42 30.43
C ALA A 46 32.89 72.64 31.15
N SER A 47 32.93 73.44 32.23
CA SER A 47 34.15 73.69 33.01
C SER A 47 34.50 72.55 33.98
N THR A 48 33.55 71.71 34.38
CA THR A 48 33.76 70.55 35.28
C THR A 48 33.89 69.22 34.54
N TYR A 49 33.74 69.22 33.20
CA TYR A 49 33.71 68.01 32.37
C TYR A 49 34.81 66.99 32.69
N LYS A 50 36.07 67.42 32.81
CA LYS A 50 37.20 66.52 33.05
C LYS A 50 37.09 65.84 34.43
N THR A 51 36.78 66.60 35.47
CA THR A 51 36.64 66.08 36.83
C THR A 51 35.44 65.15 36.96
N ASP A 52 34.34 65.49 36.30
CA ASP A 52 33.10 64.69 36.35
C ASP A 52 33.25 63.37 35.59
N TYR A 53 34.02 63.39 34.50
CA TYR A 53 34.37 62.17 33.77
C TYR A 53 35.21 61.21 34.63
N GLU A 54 36.23 61.73 35.31
CA GLU A 54 37.09 60.94 36.19
C GLU A 54 36.29 60.37 37.37
N GLU A 55 35.40 61.16 37.95
CA GLU A 55 34.57 60.76 39.08
C GLU A 55 33.52 59.71 38.70
N ARG A 56 32.82 59.89 37.56
CA ARG A 56 31.93 58.85 37.01
C ARG A 56 32.67 57.53 36.81
N THR A 57 33.90 57.62 36.32
CA THR A 57 34.76 56.44 36.12
C THR A 57 35.07 55.75 37.45
N ARG A 58 35.37 56.52 38.51
CA ARG A 58 35.58 56.01 39.87
C ARG A 58 34.32 55.33 40.42
N LEU A 59 33.15 55.95 40.31
CA LEU A 59 31.88 55.41 40.79
C LEU A 59 31.49 54.11 40.04
N ASN A 60 31.73 54.06 38.73
CA ASN A 60 31.52 52.84 37.94
C ASN A 60 32.44 51.70 38.39
N LYS A 61 33.72 51.99 38.67
CA LYS A 61 34.65 50.99 39.23
C LYS A 61 34.21 50.49 40.60
N LEU A 62 33.71 51.38 41.48
CA LEU A 62 33.14 50.99 42.78
C LEU A 62 31.96 50.04 42.61
N LYS A 63 31.00 50.37 41.73
CA LYS A 63 29.86 49.50 41.42
C LYS A 63 30.30 48.13 40.90
N GLN A 64 31.30 48.09 40.01
CA GLN A 64 31.87 46.85 39.50
C GLN A 64 32.52 46.01 40.61
N ALA A 65 33.25 46.64 41.54
CA ALA A 65 33.88 45.95 42.66
C ALA A 65 32.85 45.33 43.62
N LEU A 66 31.75 46.04 43.91
CA LEU A 66 30.64 45.50 44.73
C LEU A 66 29.98 44.29 44.06
N GLU A 67 29.71 44.37 42.75
CA GLU A 67 29.15 43.25 41.99
C GLU A 67 30.14 42.08 41.89
N ALA A 68 31.43 42.34 41.73
CA ALA A 68 32.47 41.31 41.75
C ALA A 68 32.49 40.58 43.10
N ARG A 69 32.44 41.32 44.21
CA ARG A 69 32.42 40.74 45.56
C ARG A 69 31.18 39.88 45.81
N ARG A 70 30.01 40.33 45.36
CA ARG A 70 28.77 39.55 45.40
C ARG A 70 28.94 38.21 44.65
N LYS A 71 29.52 38.24 43.45
CA LYS A 71 29.75 37.04 42.63
C LYS A 71 30.76 36.08 43.26
N GLU A 72 31.85 36.60 43.84
CA GLU A 72 32.84 35.81 44.58
C GLU A 72 32.19 35.06 45.75
N ILE A 73 31.39 35.76 46.56
CA ILE A 73 30.66 35.14 47.69
C ILE A 73 29.78 34.01 47.16
N ASN A 74 28.97 34.27 46.13
CA ASN A 74 28.10 33.26 45.50
C ASN A 74 28.87 32.05 44.98
N ALA A 75 30.04 32.26 44.38
CA ALA A 75 30.88 31.16 43.89
C ALA A 75 31.24 30.21 45.03
N VAL A 76 31.74 30.74 46.16
CA VAL A 76 32.16 29.96 47.33
C VAL A 76 30.97 29.24 47.98
N ILE A 77 29.84 29.92 48.23
CA ILE A 77 28.68 29.25 48.86
C ILE A 77 28.04 28.18 47.96
N SER A 78 28.17 28.32 46.63
CA SER A 78 27.62 27.34 45.67
C SER A 78 28.52 26.13 45.43
N GLU A 79 29.81 26.22 45.80
CA GLU A 79 30.82 25.20 45.50
C GLU A 79 30.56 23.87 46.22
N PRO A 80 30.25 23.82 47.53
CA PRO A 80 29.92 22.57 48.21
C PRO A 80 28.73 21.83 47.57
N TYR A 81 27.71 22.58 47.15
CA TYR A 81 26.56 22.00 46.46
C TYR A 81 26.93 21.43 45.09
N LYS A 82 27.75 22.14 44.30
CA LYS A 82 28.21 21.67 42.99
C LYS A 82 29.01 20.38 43.12
N GLU A 83 29.90 20.30 44.10
CA GLU A 83 30.69 19.08 44.36
C GLU A 83 29.80 17.94 44.86
N PHE A 84 28.89 18.20 45.80
CA PHE A 84 27.88 17.22 46.23
C PHE A 84 27.10 16.67 45.03
N LYS A 85 26.53 17.54 44.20
CA LYS A 85 25.75 17.13 43.02
C LYS A 85 26.60 16.28 42.07
N LYS A 86 27.83 16.70 41.79
CA LYS A 86 28.74 15.97 40.91
C LYS A 86 29.05 14.57 41.43
N GLN A 87 29.31 14.44 42.73
CA GLN A 87 29.56 13.13 43.34
C GLN A 87 28.29 12.29 43.42
N TYR A 88 27.15 12.88 43.75
CA TYR A 88 25.84 12.24 43.71
C TYR A 88 25.54 11.65 42.33
N ASP A 89 25.64 12.47 41.27
CA ASP A 89 25.40 12.03 39.89
C ASP A 89 26.33 10.86 39.53
N LYS A 90 27.61 10.95 39.93
CA LYS A 90 28.60 9.88 39.70
C LYS A 90 28.27 8.59 40.46
N ILE A 91 27.83 8.68 41.71
CA ILE A 91 27.53 7.53 42.57
C ILE A 91 26.23 6.84 42.16
N VAL A 92 25.22 7.60 41.75
CA VAL A 92 23.91 7.05 41.35
C VAL A 92 23.94 6.51 39.93
N LYS A 93 24.79 7.02 39.03
CA LYS A 93 24.85 6.59 37.63
C LYS A 93 24.89 5.05 37.40
N PRO A 94 25.66 4.24 38.14
CA PRO A 94 25.64 2.79 37.97
C PRO A 94 24.27 2.14 38.26
N LEU A 95 23.40 2.79 39.03
CA LEU A 95 22.03 2.32 39.27
C LEU A 95 21.20 2.37 37.99
N ASP A 96 21.42 3.38 37.13
CA ASP A 96 20.75 3.48 35.84
C ASP A 96 21.08 2.25 34.96
N GLU A 97 22.35 1.84 34.94
CA GLU A 97 22.80 0.66 34.18
C GLU A 97 22.13 -0.64 34.70
N VAL A 98 21.96 -0.77 36.01
CA VAL A 98 21.24 -1.91 36.62
C VAL A 98 19.75 -1.87 36.26
N ILE A 99 19.11 -0.70 36.35
CA ILE A 99 17.70 -0.51 35.96
C ILE A 99 17.50 -0.85 34.48
N ASP A 100 18.38 -0.39 33.61
CA ASP A 100 18.33 -0.65 32.18
C ASP A 100 18.49 -2.15 31.88
N SER A 101 19.44 -2.82 32.55
CA SER A 101 19.64 -4.26 32.41
C SER A 101 18.42 -5.06 32.89
N ILE A 102 17.78 -4.66 34.00
CA ILE A 102 16.56 -5.31 34.49
C ILE A 102 15.41 -5.08 33.50
N THR A 103 15.23 -3.85 33.04
CA THR A 103 14.23 -3.48 32.04
C THR A 103 14.39 -4.31 30.76
N ALA A 104 15.61 -4.43 30.24
CA ALA A 104 15.90 -5.25 29.08
C ALA A 104 15.58 -6.73 29.31
N GLY A 105 15.93 -7.28 30.48
CA GLY A 105 15.59 -8.64 30.87
C GLY A 105 14.09 -8.88 30.96
N LEU A 106 13.33 -7.94 31.55
CA LEU A 106 11.87 -8.01 31.63
C LEU A 106 11.22 -7.97 30.25
N ASN A 107 11.65 -7.05 29.37
CA ASN A 107 11.15 -6.97 28.00
C ASN A 107 11.43 -8.24 27.21
N ALA A 108 12.61 -8.86 27.39
CA ALA A 108 12.94 -10.13 26.75
C ALA A 108 12.03 -11.28 27.21
N VAL A 109 11.72 -11.34 28.51
CA VAL A 109 10.76 -12.32 29.06
C VAL A 109 9.36 -12.06 28.51
N ASP A 110 8.88 -10.82 28.52
CA ASP A 110 7.56 -10.46 28.00
C ASP A 110 7.39 -10.81 26.51
N GLU A 111 8.44 -10.58 25.70
CA GLU A 111 8.46 -10.96 24.29
C GLU A 111 8.51 -12.47 24.10
N GLN A 112 9.30 -13.20 24.89
CA GLN A 112 9.31 -14.66 24.85
C GLN A 112 7.93 -15.23 25.19
N GLU A 113 7.26 -14.70 26.22
CA GLU A 113 5.88 -15.10 26.52
C GLU A 113 4.93 -14.75 25.38
N ARG A 114 5.11 -13.60 24.70
CA ARG A 114 4.28 -13.23 23.54
C ARG A 114 4.45 -14.23 22.41
N VAL A 115 5.69 -14.62 22.09
CA VAL A 115 5.98 -15.62 21.05
C VAL A 115 5.35 -16.97 21.39
N LEU A 116 5.43 -17.43 22.64
CA LEU A 116 4.78 -18.67 23.08
C LEU A 116 3.24 -18.60 22.97
N ARG A 117 2.64 -17.44 23.24
CA ARG A 117 1.20 -17.23 23.02
C ARG A 117 0.84 -17.30 21.54
N VAL A 118 1.61 -16.65 20.66
CA VAL A 118 1.40 -16.72 19.21
C VAL A 118 1.52 -18.16 18.73
N ASP A 119 2.51 -18.91 19.21
CA ASP A 119 2.70 -20.32 18.86
C ASP A 119 1.52 -21.19 19.27
N ALA A 120 1.00 -21.01 20.49
CA ALA A 120 -0.18 -21.73 20.96
C ALA A 120 -1.44 -21.39 20.14
N VAL A 121 -1.62 -20.13 19.76
CA VAL A 121 -2.72 -19.69 18.88
C VAL A 121 -2.57 -20.33 17.50
N ARG A 122 -1.38 -20.25 16.90
CA ARG A 122 -1.07 -20.86 15.62
C ARG A 122 -1.39 -22.35 15.64
N ALA A 123 -0.85 -23.09 16.61
CA ALA A 123 -1.09 -24.53 16.74
C ALA A 123 -2.59 -24.84 16.82
N THR A 124 -3.36 -24.03 17.56
CA THR A 124 -4.81 -24.20 17.64
C THR A 124 -5.49 -23.98 16.29
N PHE A 125 -5.20 -22.88 15.59
CA PHE A 125 -5.78 -22.63 14.26
C PHE A 125 -5.39 -23.71 13.25
N GLU A 126 -4.12 -24.09 13.19
CA GLU A 126 -3.62 -25.10 12.25
C GLU A 126 -4.27 -26.48 12.50
N GLU A 127 -4.43 -26.88 13.77
CA GLU A 127 -5.16 -28.12 14.13
C GLU A 127 -6.61 -28.06 13.65
N LYS A 128 -7.30 -26.94 13.87
CA LYS A 128 -8.70 -26.78 13.46
C LYS A 128 -8.85 -26.73 11.94
N CYS A 129 -7.95 -26.05 11.23
CA CYS A 129 -7.90 -26.06 9.77
C CYS A 129 -7.69 -27.49 9.24
N GLU A 130 -6.74 -28.25 9.81
CA GLU A 130 -6.46 -29.62 9.40
C GLU A 130 -7.67 -30.54 9.59
N LEU A 131 -8.38 -30.41 10.72
CA LEU A 131 -9.64 -31.13 10.96
C LEU A 131 -10.75 -30.76 9.96
N ALA A 132 -10.77 -29.51 9.49
CA ALA A 132 -11.69 -29.02 8.48
C ALA A 132 -11.19 -29.22 7.03
N ASN A 133 -10.01 -29.84 6.84
CA ASN A 133 -9.35 -29.97 5.54
C ASN A 133 -9.16 -28.62 4.80
N LEU A 134 -8.92 -27.56 5.57
CA LEU A 134 -8.53 -26.23 5.10
C LEU A 134 -7.00 -26.09 5.11
N ASP A 135 -6.49 -25.11 4.37
CA ASP A 135 -5.06 -24.79 4.41
C ASP A 135 -4.66 -24.27 5.81
N LYS A 136 -3.50 -24.72 6.30
CA LYS A 136 -3.02 -24.38 7.65
C LYS A 136 -2.74 -22.88 7.81
N SER A 137 -2.37 -22.21 6.73
CA SER A 137 -2.05 -20.79 6.70
C SER A 137 -3.26 -19.89 6.49
N THR A 138 -4.48 -20.43 6.30
CA THR A 138 -5.70 -19.66 6.02
C THR A 138 -5.95 -18.52 7.03
N PHE A 139 -5.57 -18.71 8.29
CA PHE A 139 -5.75 -17.72 9.37
C PHE A 139 -4.43 -17.12 9.89
N GLU A 140 -3.33 -17.15 9.13
CA GLU A 140 -2.01 -16.68 9.58
C GLU A 140 -2.05 -15.22 10.09
N THR A 141 -2.84 -14.36 9.45
CA THR A 141 -2.99 -12.95 9.86
C THR A 141 -3.66 -12.80 11.21
N SER A 142 -4.48 -13.78 11.63
CA SER A 142 -5.23 -13.73 12.89
C SER A 142 -4.42 -14.20 14.10
N TYR A 143 -3.24 -14.80 13.92
CA TYR A 143 -2.48 -15.36 15.06
C TYR A 143 -2.10 -14.31 16.10
N ASN A 144 -1.69 -13.12 15.65
CA ASN A 144 -1.34 -12.03 16.54
C ASN A 144 -2.56 -11.44 17.26
N ASP A 145 -3.72 -11.39 16.60
CA ASP A 145 -4.96 -10.83 17.17
C ASP A 145 -5.41 -11.59 18.42
N TYR A 146 -5.20 -12.91 18.43
CA TYR A 146 -5.52 -13.80 19.54
C TYR A 146 -4.38 -14.01 20.55
N SER A 147 -3.22 -13.36 20.37
CA SER A 147 -2.04 -13.54 21.23
C SER A 147 -2.07 -12.76 22.56
N LEU A 148 -3.09 -11.93 22.78
CA LEU A 148 -3.24 -11.13 24.00
C LEU A 148 -3.55 -12.00 25.22
N LYS A 149 -2.98 -11.66 26.39
CA LYS A 149 -3.16 -12.39 27.67
C LYS A 149 -4.64 -12.67 28.02
N LYS A 150 -5.57 -11.81 27.59
CA LYS A 150 -7.03 -11.97 27.83
C LYS A 150 -7.64 -13.24 27.22
N TYR A 151 -7.03 -13.80 26.17
CA TYR A 151 -7.50 -15.00 25.47
C TYR A 151 -7.02 -16.31 26.11
N PHE A 152 -6.08 -16.22 27.06
CA PHE A 152 -5.44 -17.36 27.70
C PHE A 152 -5.95 -17.60 29.12
N LYS A 153 -5.87 -18.84 29.58
CA LYS A 153 -6.05 -19.18 31.00
C LYS A 153 -4.94 -18.52 31.81
N ALA A 154 -5.26 -18.03 33.01
CA ALA A 154 -4.30 -17.32 33.85
C ALA A 154 -3.06 -18.19 34.13
N GLY A 155 -1.87 -17.65 33.83
CA GLY A 155 -0.58 -18.31 34.07
C GLY A 155 -0.29 -19.52 33.17
N LYS A 156 -1.06 -19.74 32.08
CA LYS A 156 -0.86 -20.85 31.15
C LYS A 156 -0.88 -20.37 29.70
N PHE A 157 -0.14 -21.06 28.83
CA PHE A 157 -0.20 -20.88 27.38
C PHE A 157 -1.30 -21.75 26.73
N GLU A 158 -2.45 -21.83 27.40
CA GLU A 158 -3.64 -22.54 26.91
C GLU A 158 -4.75 -21.53 26.67
N LEU A 159 -5.40 -21.57 25.51
CA LEU A 159 -6.54 -20.71 25.20
C LEU A 159 -7.74 -21.02 26.11
N LYS A 160 -8.55 -20.00 26.36
CA LYS A 160 -9.85 -20.15 27.02
C LYS A 160 -10.82 -20.85 26.09
N GLN A 161 -11.79 -21.57 26.66
CA GLN A 161 -12.84 -22.22 25.87
C GLN A 161 -13.59 -21.23 24.99
N SER A 162 -13.95 -20.05 25.51
CA SER A 162 -14.62 -19.01 24.70
C SER A 162 -13.81 -18.59 23.48
N THR A 163 -12.48 -18.55 23.58
CA THR A 163 -11.61 -18.24 22.44
C THR A 163 -11.54 -19.38 21.44
N ILE A 164 -11.50 -20.62 21.92
CA ILE A 164 -11.57 -21.80 21.06
C ILE A 164 -12.91 -21.82 20.32
N ASP A 165 -14.02 -21.49 20.98
CA ASP A 165 -15.35 -21.43 20.35
C ASP A 165 -15.40 -20.32 19.27
N GLU A 166 -14.75 -19.17 19.50
CA GLU A 166 -14.60 -18.11 18.48
C GLU A 166 -13.80 -18.61 17.27
N ILE A 167 -12.67 -19.28 17.50
CA ILE A 167 -11.84 -19.89 16.44
C ILE A 167 -12.64 -20.94 15.66
N ASP A 168 -13.38 -21.80 16.34
CA ASP A 168 -14.22 -22.83 15.71
C ASP A 168 -15.28 -22.21 14.79
N ASN A 169 -15.88 -21.09 15.20
CA ASN A 169 -16.83 -20.37 14.35
C ASN A 169 -16.18 -19.76 13.10
N LEU A 170 -14.95 -19.23 13.21
CA LEU A 170 -14.20 -18.70 12.07
C LEU A 170 -13.84 -19.81 11.07
N VAL A 171 -13.29 -20.92 11.57
CA VAL A 171 -12.93 -22.08 10.75
C VAL A 171 -14.17 -22.67 10.07
N LEU A 172 -15.30 -22.77 10.78
CA LEU A 172 -16.55 -23.25 10.21
C LEU A 172 -17.10 -22.33 9.11
N ALA A 173 -16.98 -21.01 9.28
CA ALA A 173 -17.40 -20.05 8.26
C ALA A 173 -16.57 -20.18 6.98
N GLU A 174 -15.25 -20.30 7.12
CA GLU A 174 -14.34 -20.49 5.99
C GLU A 174 -14.55 -21.84 5.30
N PHE A 175 -14.74 -22.91 6.08
CA PHE A 175 -15.08 -24.23 5.54
C PHE A 175 -16.33 -24.18 4.65
N LYS A 176 -17.39 -23.51 5.12
CA LYS A 176 -18.62 -23.33 4.32
C LYS A 176 -18.35 -22.56 3.04
N ALA A 177 -17.57 -21.47 3.11
CA ALA A 177 -17.22 -20.68 1.93
C ALA A 177 -16.45 -21.49 0.89
N VAL A 178 -15.47 -22.31 1.32
CA VAL A 178 -14.70 -23.20 0.44
C VAL A 178 -15.57 -24.27 -0.20
N GLU A 179 -16.45 -24.92 0.58
CA GLU A 179 -17.35 -25.95 0.05
C GLU A 179 -18.39 -25.36 -0.92
N GLU A 180 -18.96 -24.19 -0.61
CA GLU A 180 -19.87 -23.47 -1.52
C GLU A 180 -19.17 -23.08 -2.83
N PHE A 181 -17.91 -22.65 -2.75
CA PHE A 181 -17.10 -22.32 -3.91
C PHE A 181 -16.80 -23.57 -4.76
N LYS A 182 -16.47 -24.70 -4.12
CA LYS A 182 -16.25 -25.98 -4.79
C LYS A 182 -17.51 -26.49 -5.49
N ALA A 183 -18.66 -26.45 -4.81
CA ALA A 183 -19.96 -26.81 -5.40
C ALA A 183 -20.32 -25.89 -6.58
N SER A 184 -19.98 -24.61 -6.49
CA SER A 184 -20.17 -23.66 -7.60
C SER A 184 -19.28 -23.99 -8.80
N LYS A 185 -18.02 -24.41 -8.58
CA LYS A 185 -17.15 -24.90 -9.66
C LYS A 185 -17.71 -26.14 -10.34
N GLU A 186 -18.13 -27.14 -9.55
CA GLU A 186 -18.75 -28.36 -10.08
C GLU A 186 -20.00 -28.05 -10.92
N THR A 187 -20.86 -27.15 -10.44
CA THR A 187 -22.04 -26.69 -11.20
C THR A 187 -21.65 -26.05 -12.54
N ILE A 188 -20.60 -25.22 -12.56
CA ILE A 188 -20.09 -24.60 -13.79
C ILE A 188 -19.55 -25.67 -14.76
N GLU A 189 -18.79 -26.65 -14.26
CA GLU A 189 -18.24 -27.73 -15.08
C GLU A 189 -19.34 -28.58 -15.72
N GLU A 190 -20.35 -28.97 -14.92
CA GLU A 190 -21.51 -29.71 -15.42
C GLU A 190 -22.29 -28.92 -16.48
N GLN A 191 -22.55 -27.63 -16.21
CA GLN A 191 -23.30 -26.77 -17.14
C GLN A 191 -22.52 -26.49 -18.42
N ALA A 192 -21.19 -26.33 -18.33
CA ALA A 192 -20.33 -26.10 -19.49
C ALA A 192 -20.34 -27.33 -20.39
N LYS A 193 -20.25 -28.54 -19.80
CA LYS A 193 -20.37 -29.80 -20.52
C LYS A 193 -21.74 -29.95 -21.20
N GLU A 194 -22.84 -29.56 -20.55
CA GLU A 194 -24.17 -29.60 -21.17
C GLU A 194 -24.26 -28.66 -22.38
N TYR A 195 -23.58 -27.51 -22.33
CA TYR A 195 -23.62 -26.50 -23.40
C TYR A 195 -22.53 -26.67 -24.47
N ASP A 196 -21.68 -27.68 -24.34
CA ASP A 196 -20.49 -27.87 -25.19
C ASP A 196 -19.55 -26.65 -25.16
N LEU A 197 -19.39 -26.05 -23.97
CA LEU A 197 -18.54 -24.89 -23.69
C LEU A 197 -17.32 -25.31 -22.86
N LEU A 198 -16.25 -24.51 -22.95
CA LEU A 198 -15.04 -24.68 -22.12
C LEU A 198 -15.25 -24.04 -20.73
N PRO A 199 -15.12 -24.80 -19.62
CA PRO A 199 -15.43 -24.31 -18.28
C PRO A 199 -14.41 -23.29 -17.73
N GLU A 200 -13.17 -23.28 -18.20
CA GLU A 200 -12.05 -22.56 -17.58
C GLU A 200 -12.29 -21.05 -17.47
N MET A 201 -12.93 -20.46 -18.48
CA MET A 201 -13.22 -19.02 -18.50
C MET A 201 -14.28 -18.64 -17.46
N TYR A 202 -15.23 -19.53 -17.20
CA TYR A 202 -16.30 -19.33 -16.23
C TYR A 202 -15.82 -19.60 -14.80
N ILE A 203 -14.96 -20.61 -14.62
CA ILE A 203 -14.30 -20.89 -13.34
C ILE A 203 -13.41 -19.71 -12.92
N ARG A 204 -12.64 -19.13 -13.85
CA ARG A 204 -11.86 -17.93 -13.57
C ARG A 204 -12.75 -16.75 -13.17
N ALA A 205 -13.90 -16.60 -13.82
CA ALA A 205 -14.86 -15.55 -13.45
C ALA A 205 -15.42 -15.74 -12.03
N LEU A 206 -15.60 -17.00 -11.58
CA LEU A 206 -15.97 -17.32 -10.19
C LEU A 206 -14.84 -16.98 -9.22
N GLU A 207 -13.59 -17.29 -9.58
CA GLU A 207 -12.38 -16.93 -8.82
C GLU A 207 -12.20 -15.41 -8.70
N ASP A 208 -12.56 -14.65 -9.73
CA ASP A 208 -12.56 -13.18 -9.74
C ASP A 208 -13.74 -12.58 -8.94
N GLY A 209 -14.58 -13.41 -8.33
CA GLY A 209 -15.66 -13.00 -7.43
C GLY A 209 -17.02 -12.78 -8.08
N LYS A 210 -17.24 -13.21 -9.34
CA LYS A 210 -18.60 -13.21 -9.90
C LYS A 210 -19.46 -14.28 -9.24
N THR A 211 -20.74 -13.99 -9.09
CA THR A 211 -21.69 -14.96 -8.53
C THR A 211 -21.94 -16.10 -9.51
N LEU A 212 -22.19 -17.31 -8.99
CA LEU A 212 -22.59 -18.46 -9.80
C LEU A 212 -23.78 -18.12 -10.72
N VAL A 213 -24.77 -17.38 -10.21
CA VAL A 213 -25.96 -16.98 -10.97
C VAL A 213 -25.60 -16.13 -12.19
N ASP A 214 -24.67 -15.18 -12.05
CA ASP A 214 -24.28 -14.32 -13.16
C ASP A 214 -23.42 -15.09 -14.18
N ILE A 215 -22.60 -16.03 -13.72
CA ILE A 215 -21.84 -16.92 -14.58
C ILE A 215 -22.78 -17.80 -15.42
N LEU A 216 -23.79 -18.42 -14.80
CA LEU A 216 -24.78 -19.24 -15.50
C LEU A 216 -25.55 -18.43 -16.56
N LYS A 217 -25.84 -17.15 -16.32
CA LYS A 217 -26.43 -16.26 -17.34
C LYS A 217 -25.50 -16.03 -18.53
N ILE A 218 -24.20 -15.82 -18.27
CA ILE A 218 -23.19 -15.64 -19.33
C ILE A 218 -23.09 -16.92 -20.16
N MET A 219 -22.97 -18.08 -19.51
CA MET A 219 -22.90 -19.39 -20.19
C MET A 219 -24.10 -19.62 -21.10
N LYS A 220 -25.30 -19.27 -20.65
CA LYS A 220 -26.50 -19.36 -21.48
C LYS A 220 -26.44 -18.45 -22.72
N ALA A 221 -26.00 -17.20 -22.55
CA ALA A 221 -25.84 -16.28 -23.68
C ALA A 221 -24.80 -16.77 -24.68
N ASP A 222 -23.68 -17.34 -24.20
CA ASP A 222 -22.62 -17.88 -25.05
C ASP A 222 -23.10 -19.10 -25.84
N LYS A 223 -23.90 -19.97 -25.21
CA LYS A 223 -24.57 -21.09 -25.88
C LYS A 223 -25.50 -20.59 -26.99
N ASP A 224 -26.40 -19.65 -26.68
CA ASP A 224 -27.35 -19.11 -27.66
C ASP A 224 -26.62 -18.46 -28.84
N ALA A 225 -25.52 -17.74 -28.56
CA ALA A 225 -24.66 -17.16 -29.58
C ALA A 225 -23.92 -18.23 -30.42
N ALA A 226 -23.47 -19.33 -29.80
CA ALA A 226 -22.82 -20.43 -30.50
C ALA A 226 -23.78 -21.15 -31.45
N VAL A 227 -25.03 -21.39 -31.01
CA VAL A 227 -26.09 -21.95 -31.86
C VAL A 227 -26.37 -21.03 -33.05
N LEU A 228 -26.56 -19.73 -32.80
CA LEU A 228 -26.82 -18.77 -33.88
C LEU A 228 -25.66 -18.69 -34.89
N ARG A 229 -24.41 -18.72 -34.43
CA ARG A 229 -23.23 -18.74 -35.32
C ARG A 229 -23.22 -19.98 -36.20
N LYS A 230 -23.50 -21.15 -35.63
CA LYS A 230 -23.55 -22.42 -36.36
C LYS A 230 -24.66 -22.41 -37.42
N GLU A 231 -25.87 -21.95 -37.06
CA GLU A 231 -26.98 -21.82 -38.01
C GLU A 231 -26.66 -20.86 -39.15
N GLN A 232 -25.99 -19.73 -38.85
CA GLN A 232 -25.57 -18.77 -39.88
C GLN A 232 -24.49 -19.34 -40.81
N GLU A 233 -23.54 -20.11 -40.27
CA GLU A 233 -22.48 -20.75 -41.05
C GLU A 233 -23.05 -21.85 -41.96
N GLU A 234 -23.96 -22.68 -41.46
CA GLU A 234 -24.68 -23.69 -42.25
C GLU A 234 -25.53 -23.04 -43.36
N ALA A 235 -26.22 -21.94 -43.07
CA ALA A 235 -27.00 -21.19 -44.06
C ALA A 235 -26.11 -20.58 -45.15
N ARG A 236 -24.95 -20.00 -44.78
CA ARG A 236 -23.97 -19.45 -45.73
C ARG A 236 -23.38 -20.55 -46.61
N ALA A 237 -22.98 -21.68 -46.01
CA ALA A 237 -22.45 -22.82 -46.75
C ALA A 237 -23.46 -23.38 -47.75
N LYS A 238 -24.75 -23.46 -47.38
CA LYS A 238 -25.81 -23.90 -48.28
C LYS A 238 -26.03 -22.92 -49.43
N ALA A 239 -26.09 -21.61 -49.14
CA ALA A 239 -26.24 -20.58 -50.18
C ALA A 239 -25.04 -20.54 -51.15
N GLU A 240 -23.82 -20.73 -50.64
CA GLU A 240 -22.62 -20.82 -51.47
C GLU A 240 -22.62 -22.07 -52.35
N ALA A 241 -23.03 -23.23 -51.80
CA ALA A 241 -23.18 -24.46 -52.57
C ALA A 241 -24.23 -24.33 -53.68
N GLU A 242 -25.39 -23.72 -53.40
CA GLU A 242 -26.43 -23.45 -54.40
C GLU A 242 -25.94 -22.48 -55.49
N ARG A 243 -25.26 -21.39 -55.11
CA ARG A 243 -24.67 -20.45 -56.07
C ARG A 243 -23.63 -21.13 -56.95
N LYS A 244 -22.77 -21.99 -56.38
CA LYS A 244 -21.75 -22.72 -57.13
C LYS A 244 -22.37 -23.72 -58.11
N ALA A 245 -23.43 -24.43 -57.70
CA ALA A 245 -24.18 -25.33 -58.56
C ALA A 245 -24.87 -24.59 -59.73
N GLU A 246 -25.42 -23.39 -59.48
CA GLU A 246 -26.04 -22.59 -60.55
C GLU A 246 -25.00 -22.03 -61.53
N ILE A 247 -23.83 -21.61 -61.05
CA ILE A 247 -22.71 -21.21 -61.93
C ILE A 247 -22.26 -22.39 -62.81
N GLU A 248 -22.17 -23.60 -62.25
CA GLU A 248 -21.82 -24.81 -63.01
C GLU A 248 -22.90 -25.15 -64.05
N ARG A 249 -24.18 -25.02 -63.69
CA ARG A 249 -25.31 -25.19 -64.62
C ARG A 249 -25.26 -24.18 -65.76
N LEU A 250 -25.06 -22.89 -65.46
CA LEU A 250 -24.91 -21.83 -66.46
C LEU A 250 -23.67 -22.02 -67.34
N ALA A 251 -22.55 -22.48 -66.78
CA ALA A 251 -21.36 -22.80 -67.56
C ALA A 251 -21.62 -23.95 -68.54
N GLN A 252 -22.37 -24.98 -68.11
CA GLN A 252 -22.75 -26.11 -68.96
C GLN A 252 -23.82 -25.74 -70.00
N GLU A 253 -24.75 -24.85 -69.67
CA GLU A 253 -25.71 -24.27 -70.63
C GLU A 253 -25.02 -23.36 -71.66
N ASN A 254 -24.06 -22.52 -71.26
CA ASN A 254 -23.28 -21.69 -72.18
C ASN A 254 -22.35 -22.53 -73.07
N ALA A 255 -21.75 -23.61 -72.56
CA ALA A 255 -20.99 -24.55 -73.37
C ALA A 255 -21.88 -25.23 -74.43
N ASN A 256 -23.16 -25.50 -74.11
CA ASN A 256 -24.14 -26.02 -75.07
C ASN A 256 -24.70 -24.94 -76.01
N ALA A 257 -24.81 -23.68 -75.57
CA ALA A 257 -25.28 -22.56 -76.38
C ALA A 257 -24.24 -22.10 -77.42
N GLN A 258 -22.93 -22.20 -77.12
CA GLN A 258 -21.87 -22.01 -78.11
C GLN A 258 -21.83 -23.10 -79.20
N ILE A 259 -22.57 -24.21 -79.05
CA ILE A 259 -22.75 -25.23 -80.10
C ILE A 259 -23.99 -24.94 -80.98
N LYS A 260 -24.79 -23.91 -80.68
CA LYS A 260 -25.98 -23.53 -81.47
C LYS A 260 -25.91 -22.12 -82.03
N ALA A 261 -24.86 -21.84 -82.78
CA ALA A 261 -24.88 -20.86 -83.86
C ALA A 261 -23.99 -21.36 -85.02
N TYR A 262 -24.53 -22.22 -85.88
CA TYR A 262 -23.94 -22.48 -87.19
C TYR A 262 -25.04 -22.58 -88.25
N ASN A 263 -25.03 -21.60 -89.17
CA ASN A 263 -25.83 -21.51 -90.37
C ASN A 263 -25.08 -22.25 -91.50
N ALA A 264 -25.72 -23.23 -92.13
CA ALA A 264 -25.10 -24.24 -92.96
C ALA A 264 -24.83 -23.84 -94.42
N GLU A 265 -24.63 -22.55 -94.72
CA GLU A 265 -24.48 -22.11 -96.11
C GLU A 265 -23.65 -20.82 -96.24
N THR A 266 -22.35 -20.92 -95.93
CA THR A 266 -21.20 -20.22 -96.56
C THR A 266 -20.00 -20.29 -95.61
N GLY A 267 -19.04 -21.16 -95.95
CA GLY A 267 -17.85 -21.41 -95.14
C GLY A 267 -16.82 -20.30 -95.25
N GLU A 268 -16.88 -19.32 -94.35
CA GLU A 268 -15.76 -18.44 -94.02
C GLU A 268 -15.53 -18.38 -92.50
N VAL A 269 -14.27 -18.58 -92.12
CA VAL A 269 -13.74 -18.34 -90.77
C VAL A 269 -13.40 -16.87 -90.68
N LEU A 270 -13.97 -16.16 -89.70
CA LEU A 270 -13.47 -14.86 -89.26
C LEU A 270 -12.71 -15.03 -87.95
N GLU A 271 -11.40 -14.91 -88.07
CA GLU A 271 -10.48 -14.48 -87.04
C GLU A 271 -10.82 -13.03 -86.61
N SER A 272 -10.44 -12.67 -85.39
CA SER A 272 -10.61 -11.36 -84.71
C SER A 272 -11.94 -11.23 -83.93
N ASP A 273 -11.99 -10.81 -82.66
CA ASP A 273 -11.10 -9.93 -81.91
C ASP A 273 -11.07 -10.25 -80.41
N VAL A 274 -9.95 -9.84 -79.81
CA VAL A 274 -9.73 -9.65 -78.38
C VAL A 274 -10.93 -8.92 -77.76
N ILE A 275 -11.56 -9.54 -76.76
CA ILE A 275 -12.32 -8.81 -75.74
C ILE A 275 -11.81 -9.29 -74.39
N ILE A 276 -11.05 -8.40 -73.76
CA ILE A 276 -10.72 -8.42 -72.34
C ILE A 276 -12.01 -8.09 -71.60
N PRO A 277 -12.56 -8.94 -70.71
CA PRO A 277 -13.46 -8.47 -69.68
C PRO A 277 -12.59 -8.03 -68.51
N GLU A 278 -12.69 -6.74 -68.22
CA GLU A 278 -12.15 -6.08 -67.05
C GLU A 278 -12.41 -6.89 -65.78
N THR A 279 -11.39 -6.94 -64.92
CA THR A 279 -11.53 -7.23 -63.50
C THR A 279 -12.63 -6.37 -62.89
N GLN A 280 -13.80 -6.95 -62.64
CA GLN A 280 -14.71 -6.49 -61.61
C GLN A 280 -14.47 -7.32 -60.35
N ASN A 281 -13.51 -6.86 -59.54
CA ASN A 281 -13.53 -7.15 -58.11
C ASN A 281 -14.66 -6.30 -57.50
N GLU A 282 -15.91 -6.78 -57.57
CA GLU A 282 -16.93 -6.36 -56.61
C GLU A 282 -16.93 -7.36 -55.46
N ALA A 283 -16.14 -7.02 -54.44
CA ALA A 283 -16.30 -7.56 -53.11
C ALA A 283 -17.59 -6.96 -52.49
N GLU A 284 -18.74 -7.52 -52.82
CA GLU A 284 -19.96 -7.31 -52.05
C GLU A 284 -19.94 -8.23 -50.82
N ASN A 285 -19.53 -7.66 -49.68
CA ASN A 285 -20.23 -7.67 -48.39
C ASN A 285 -19.28 -7.37 -47.22
N GLY A 286 -18.76 -6.15 -47.18
CA GLY A 286 -18.38 -5.51 -45.92
C GLY A 286 -19.57 -4.68 -45.44
N ALA A 287 -20.13 -5.02 -44.27
CA ALA A 287 -21.22 -4.28 -43.66
C ALA A 287 -20.87 -2.78 -43.60
N LYS A 288 -21.64 -1.95 -44.32
CA LYS A 288 -21.59 -0.49 -44.22
C LYS A 288 -22.09 -0.09 -42.84
N PHE A 289 -21.18 0.09 -41.89
CA PHE A 289 -21.45 0.91 -40.71
C PHE A 289 -21.58 2.36 -41.18
N LYS A 290 -22.71 2.99 -40.84
CA LYS A 290 -22.89 4.43 -41.03
C LYS A 290 -21.83 5.16 -40.22
N SER A 291 -21.00 5.96 -40.89
CA SER A 291 -20.02 6.83 -40.25
C SER A 291 -20.74 8.03 -39.62
N ASP A 292 -21.02 7.94 -38.33
CA ASP A 292 -21.17 9.12 -37.50
C ASP A 292 -19.76 9.71 -37.26
N ASP A 293 -19.68 11.05 -37.29
CA ASP A 293 -18.52 11.95 -37.12
C ASP A 293 -17.13 11.35 -36.79
N VAL A 294 -16.09 11.80 -37.50
CA VAL A 294 -14.68 11.47 -37.16
C VAL A 294 -14.39 11.89 -35.71
N LEU A 295 -14.18 10.90 -34.83
CA LEU A 295 -13.87 11.10 -33.42
C LEU A 295 -12.37 11.01 -33.19
N THR A 296 -11.78 12.08 -32.65
CA THR A 296 -10.35 12.14 -32.29
C THR A 296 -10.20 12.16 -30.77
N PHE A 297 -9.31 11.32 -30.23
CA PHE A 297 -9.02 11.21 -28.80
C PHE A 297 -7.52 11.42 -28.51
N ASP A 298 -7.20 12.21 -27.49
CA ASP A 298 -5.85 12.31 -26.94
C ASP A 298 -5.65 11.22 -25.87
N LEU A 299 -4.82 10.22 -26.18
CA LEU A 299 -4.59 9.06 -25.32
C LEU A 299 -3.14 9.02 -24.80
N ARG A 300 -2.98 8.76 -23.51
CA ARG A 300 -1.68 8.37 -22.93
C ARG A 300 -1.68 6.86 -22.72
N LEU A 301 -0.84 6.16 -23.50
CA LEU A 301 -0.71 4.72 -23.46
C LEU A 301 0.59 4.33 -22.77
N THR A 302 0.48 3.49 -21.74
CA THR A 302 1.62 2.85 -21.08
C THR A 302 1.65 1.40 -21.51
N PHE A 303 2.76 0.92 -22.06
CA PHE A 303 2.95 -0.47 -22.49
C PHE A 303 3.84 -1.21 -21.47
N PRO A 304 3.27 -1.97 -20.51
CA PRO A 304 4.06 -2.64 -19.48
C PRO A 304 5.06 -3.66 -20.04
N ASN A 305 4.76 -4.22 -21.22
CA ASN A 305 5.60 -5.19 -21.90
C ASN A 305 6.52 -4.53 -22.97
N GLY A 306 6.68 -3.21 -22.90
CA GLY A 306 7.64 -2.44 -23.70
C GLY A 306 7.39 -2.48 -25.21
N ALA A 307 8.47 -2.39 -25.99
CA ALA A 307 8.42 -2.16 -27.44
C ALA A 307 7.68 -3.26 -28.24
N LYS A 308 7.68 -4.51 -27.77
CA LYS A 308 6.97 -5.62 -28.45
C LYS A 308 5.45 -5.41 -28.43
N GLN A 309 4.92 -4.97 -27.29
CA GLN A 309 3.49 -4.71 -27.13
C GLN A 309 3.06 -3.45 -27.89
N ALA A 310 3.90 -2.41 -27.89
CA ALA A 310 3.66 -1.22 -28.70
C ALA A 310 3.61 -1.55 -30.20
N LYS A 311 4.47 -2.46 -30.69
CA LYS A 311 4.45 -2.91 -32.08
C LYS A 311 3.17 -3.67 -32.43
N MET A 312 2.74 -4.62 -31.60
CA MET A 312 1.48 -5.35 -31.81
C MET A 312 0.28 -4.41 -31.83
N PHE A 313 0.28 -3.39 -30.96
CA PHE A 313 -0.78 -2.39 -30.93
C PHE A 313 -0.77 -1.52 -32.20
N LYS A 314 0.40 -1.12 -32.69
CA LYS A 314 0.53 -0.42 -33.98
C LYS A 314 -0.01 -1.26 -35.14
N ASP A 315 0.36 -2.53 -35.22
CA ASP A 315 -0.12 -3.43 -36.28
C ASP A 315 -1.65 -3.58 -36.23
N PHE A 316 -2.24 -3.62 -35.03
CA PHE A 316 -3.69 -3.59 -34.85
C PHE A 316 -4.34 -2.30 -35.38
N LEU A 317 -3.76 -1.12 -35.10
CA LEU A 317 -4.29 0.15 -35.60
C LEU A 317 -4.24 0.21 -37.15
N ASP A 318 -3.12 -0.21 -37.74
CA ASP A 318 -2.93 -0.25 -39.19
C ASP A 318 -3.94 -1.22 -39.85
N MET A 319 -4.18 -2.40 -39.27
CA MET A 319 -5.16 -3.38 -39.76
C MET A 319 -6.60 -2.89 -39.72
N ASN A 320 -6.92 -1.97 -38.81
CA ASN A 320 -8.27 -1.42 -38.63
C ASN A 320 -8.45 -0.04 -39.28
N GLY A 321 -7.45 0.46 -40.02
CA GLY A 321 -7.50 1.77 -40.67
C GLY A 321 -7.62 2.94 -39.70
N ILE A 322 -7.11 2.79 -38.47
CA ILE A 322 -7.15 3.83 -37.45
C ILE A 322 -5.92 4.72 -37.59
N GLU A 323 -6.13 6.01 -37.87
CA GLU A 323 -5.06 7.00 -37.92
C GLU A 323 -4.56 7.33 -36.50
N TYR A 324 -3.24 7.45 -36.34
CA TYR A 324 -2.60 7.82 -35.06
C TYR A 324 -1.46 8.80 -35.28
N GLN A 325 -1.21 9.62 -34.27
CA GLN A 325 -0.08 10.53 -34.21
C GLN A 325 0.69 10.30 -32.91
N GLN A 326 2.02 10.29 -33.00
CA GLN A 326 2.87 10.27 -31.82
C GLN A 326 3.05 11.71 -31.32
N LEU A 327 2.59 11.98 -30.09
CA LEU A 327 2.77 13.27 -29.39
C LEU A 327 4.20 13.46 -28.88
#